data_AF-A0A813IQP4-F1
#
_entry.id   AF-A0A813IQP4-F1
#
_cell.length_a   1.000
_cell.length_b   1.000
_cell.length_c   1.000
_cell.angle_alpha   90.00
_cell.angle_beta   90.00
_cell.angle_gamma   90.00
#
_symmetry.space_group_name_H-M   'P 1'
#
loop_
_entity.id
_entity.type
_entity.pdbx_description
1 polymer ?
#
loop_
_entity_poly.entity_id
_entity_poly.type
_entity_poly.pdbx_seq_one_letter_code
_entity_poly.pdbx_strand_id
1 'polypeptide(L)'
;PRLAREAGPAPELELGRRPPPVTVSMMFRQQLDQLVEDLNRTNPRYIRCIKPNANKSPHEIDSLDVQRQLRCAGMLESIRIRRAGYSVRRPFKEFFNRFRILCPQVSAGGKADPDYKDLCRRILVEMEARYEAEKLPLEPKSYQVGRSKVFLKEDLQARLEKSIGVAVQVYVVRVQRRWRGFIMQR
;
A
#
# COMPACT_ATOMS: atom_id res chain seq x y z
N PRO A 1 7.13 -59.61 -5.87
CA PRO A 1 6.50 -58.82 -6.96
C PRO A 1 6.99 -57.36 -6.91
N ARG A 2 8.22 -57.10 -7.35
CA ARG A 2 8.54 -56.65 -8.73
C ARG A 2 7.58 -55.56 -9.21
N LEU A 3 8.06 -54.32 -9.19
CA LEU A 3 7.96 -53.37 -10.30
C LEU A 3 9.08 -52.34 -10.09
N ALA A 4 10.19 -52.60 -10.78
CA ALA A 4 11.32 -51.69 -10.89
C ALA A 4 10.82 -50.40 -11.56
N ARG A 5 10.98 -49.26 -10.88
CA ARG A 5 10.96 -47.96 -11.55
C ARG A 5 12.33 -47.77 -12.17
N GLU A 6 12.38 -47.92 -13.49
CA GLU A 6 13.54 -47.64 -14.31
C GLU A 6 14.00 -46.20 -14.03
N ALA A 7 15.25 -46.07 -13.57
CA ALA A 7 15.94 -44.80 -13.56
C ALA A 7 16.13 -44.38 -15.03
N GLY A 8 15.48 -43.30 -15.44
CA GLY A 8 15.72 -42.71 -16.76
C GLY A 8 17.20 -42.38 -16.95
N PRO A 9 17.71 -42.41 -18.19
CA PRO A 9 19.13 -42.21 -18.44
C PRO A 9 19.57 -40.84 -17.90
N ALA A 10 20.72 -40.82 -17.23
CA ALA A 10 21.38 -39.60 -16.82
C ALA A 10 21.59 -38.71 -18.06
N PRO A 11 21.50 -37.37 -17.94
CA PRO A 11 21.68 -36.51 -19.10
C PRO A 11 23.08 -36.72 -19.67
N GLU A 12 23.13 -37.22 -20.89
CA GLU A 12 24.34 -37.35 -21.69
C GLU A 12 25.03 -35.98 -21.71
N LEU A 13 26.28 -35.94 -21.25
CA LEU A 13 27.09 -34.73 -21.18
C LEU A 13 27.42 -34.32 -22.63
N GLU A 14 26.60 -33.46 -23.23
CA GLU A 14 26.86 -32.84 -24.55
C GLU A 14 28.17 -32.03 -24.47
N LEU A 15 29.26 -32.70 -24.79
CA LEU A 15 30.59 -32.13 -24.94
C LEU A 15 30.60 -31.26 -26.20
N GLY A 16 30.66 -29.93 -26.03
CA GLY A 16 31.25 -29.05 -27.04
C GLY A 16 30.35 -28.08 -27.81
N ARG A 17 29.08 -27.86 -27.44
CA ARG A 17 28.38 -26.66 -27.93
C ARG A 17 28.73 -25.47 -27.06
N ARG A 18 29.57 -24.56 -27.59
CA ARG A 18 29.75 -23.23 -27.00
C ARG A 18 28.36 -22.63 -26.77
N PRO A 19 28.05 -22.11 -25.56
CA PRO A 19 26.79 -21.44 -25.33
C PRO A 19 26.63 -20.37 -26.42
N PRO A 20 25.42 -20.23 -26.99
CA PRO A 20 25.20 -19.25 -28.05
C PRO A 20 25.69 -17.88 -27.55
N PRO A 21 26.39 -17.11 -28.41
CA PRO A 21 26.96 -15.84 -28.02
C PRO A 21 25.85 -14.96 -27.47
N VAL A 22 26.09 -14.33 -26.32
CA VAL A 22 25.10 -13.47 -25.68
C VAL A 22 24.81 -12.31 -26.63
N THR A 23 23.56 -12.22 -27.08
CA THR A 23 23.12 -11.13 -27.97
C THR A 23 22.82 -9.89 -27.16
N VAL A 24 22.87 -8.72 -27.79
CA VAL A 24 22.47 -7.44 -27.16
C VAL A 24 21.05 -7.54 -26.60
N SER A 25 20.13 -8.19 -27.33
CA SER A 25 18.76 -8.42 -26.87
C SER A 25 18.71 -9.30 -25.62
N MET A 26 19.56 -10.33 -25.53
CA MET A 26 19.63 -11.19 -24.36
C MET A 26 20.19 -10.45 -23.14
N MET A 27 21.24 -9.64 -23.31
CA MET A 27 21.77 -8.80 -22.23
C MET A 27 20.73 -7.79 -21.74
N PHE A 28 20.05 -7.10 -22.65
CA PHE A 28 19.01 -6.14 -22.30
C PHE A 28 17.84 -6.80 -21.56
N ARG A 29 17.41 -7.98 -21.99
CA ARG A 29 16.36 -8.73 -21.29
C ARG A 29 16.79 -9.10 -19.87
N GLN A 30 18.01 -9.60 -19.69
CA GLN A 30 18.54 -9.95 -18.36
C GLN A 30 18.58 -8.72 -17.44
N GLN A 31 18.98 -7.56 -17.95
CA GLN A 31 18.98 -6.32 -17.18
C GLN A 31 17.56 -5.87 -16.81
N LEU A 32 16.60 -5.98 -17.72
CA LEU A 32 15.19 -5.68 -17.44
C LEU A 32 14.60 -6.63 -16.40
N ASP A 33 14.88 -7.93 -16.50
CA ASP A 33 14.40 -8.94 -15.55
C ASP A 33 14.91 -8.63 -14.13
N GLN A 34 16.19 -8.30 -14.00
CA GLN A 34 16.80 -7.86 -12.73
C GLN A 34 16.12 -6.60 -12.17
N LEU A 35 15.92 -5.58 -13.02
CA LEU A 35 15.24 -4.34 -12.61
C LEU A 35 13.81 -4.61 -12.11
N VAL A 36 13.05 -5.44 -12.83
CA VAL A 36 11.68 -5.79 -12.44
C VAL A 36 11.66 -6.54 -11.11
N GLU A 37 12.62 -7.44 -10.89
CA GLU A 37 12.78 -8.13 -9.61
C GLU A 37 13.03 -7.15 -8.46
N ASP A 38 13.94 -6.19 -8.64
CA ASP A 38 14.21 -5.17 -7.64
C ASP A 38 13.00 -4.28 -7.37
N LEU A 39 12.29 -3.85 -8.41
CA LEU A 39 11.06 -3.07 -8.26
C LEU A 39 9.99 -3.84 -7.47
N ASN A 40 9.84 -5.14 -7.71
CA ASN A 40 8.88 -6.00 -7.01
C ASN A 40 9.19 -6.19 -5.52
N ARG A 41 10.45 -5.99 -5.11
CA ARG A 41 10.86 -6.01 -3.70
C ARG A 41 10.55 -4.70 -2.96
N THR A 42 10.20 -3.64 -3.69
CA THR A 42 9.90 -2.30 -3.12
C THR A 42 8.41 -2.00 -3.09
N ASN A 43 8.05 -0.85 -2.49
CA ASN A 43 6.70 -0.30 -2.57
C ASN A 43 6.63 0.77 -3.68
N PRO A 44 6.12 0.45 -4.89
CA PRO A 44 6.21 1.34 -6.04
C PRO A 44 5.28 2.55 -5.92
N ARG A 45 5.78 3.71 -6.37
CA ARG A 45 4.98 4.93 -6.56
C ARG A 45 5.05 5.32 -8.03
N TYR A 46 3.89 5.45 -8.66
CA TYR A 46 3.79 5.71 -10.09
C TYR A 46 3.59 7.20 -10.37
N ILE A 47 4.45 7.76 -11.22
CA ILE A 47 4.30 9.10 -11.80
C ILE A 47 4.02 8.90 -13.30
N ARG A 48 2.96 9.52 -13.81
CA ARG A 48 2.60 9.47 -15.24
C ARG A 48 2.78 10.86 -15.84
N CYS A 49 3.75 11.00 -16.73
CA CYS A 49 4.00 12.24 -17.45
C CYS A 49 3.04 12.36 -18.64
N ILE A 50 2.51 13.56 -18.89
CA ILE A 50 1.62 13.86 -20.01
C ILE A 50 2.22 14.99 -20.83
N LYS A 51 2.33 14.77 -22.15
CA LYS A 51 2.79 15.78 -23.09
C LYS A 51 1.59 16.65 -23.50
N PRO A 52 1.59 17.96 -23.21
CA PRO A 52 0.42 18.81 -23.45
C PRO A 52 0.17 19.11 -24.93
N ASN A 53 1.23 19.24 -25.73
CA ASN A 53 1.16 19.53 -27.17
C ASN A 53 2.44 19.01 -27.87
N ALA A 54 2.39 18.85 -29.19
CA ALA A 54 3.55 18.42 -30.00
C ALA A 54 4.52 19.56 -30.32
N ASN A 55 4.02 20.81 -30.42
CA ASN A 55 4.76 21.99 -30.86
C ASN A 55 5.65 22.64 -29.77
N LYS A 56 5.69 22.07 -28.55
CA LYS A 56 6.47 22.54 -27.39
C LYS A 56 6.03 23.93 -26.89
N SER A 57 4.79 24.32 -27.13
CA SER A 57 4.21 25.56 -26.62
C SER A 57 3.95 25.46 -25.10
N PRO A 58 4.28 26.46 -24.26
CA PRO A 58 4.12 26.36 -22.81
C PRO A 58 2.67 26.46 -22.32
N HIS A 59 1.76 27.09 -23.09
CA HIS A 59 0.39 27.42 -22.64
C HIS A 59 -0.70 26.78 -23.50
N GLU A 60 -0.34 25.83 -24.35
CA GLU A 60 -1.26 25.16 -25.27
C GLU A 60 -1.49 23.72 -24.84
N ILE A 61 -2.74 23.25 -24.91
CA ILE A 61 -3.09 21.86 -24.62
C ILE A 61 -3.89 21.30 -25.79
N ASP A 62 -3.31 20.31 -26.47
CA ASP A 62 -4.02 19.50 -27.44
C ASP A 62 -4.85 18.44 -26.70
N SER A 63 -6.16 18.70 -26.63
CA SER A 63 -7.09 17.87 -25.89
C SER A 63 -7.20 16.45 -26.46
N LEU A 64 -7.09 16.27 -27.77
CA LEU A 64 -7.22 14.97 -28.42
C LEU A 64 -5.99 14.10 -28.14
N ASP A 65 -4.81 14.70 -28.26
CA ASP A 65 -3.54 14.02 -27.97
C ASP A 65 -3.41 13.67 -26.48
N VAL A 66 -3.80 14.58 -25.58
CA VAL A 66 -3.83 14.29 -24.14
C VAL A 66 -4.82 13.18 -23.86
N GLN A 67 -6.06 13.24 -24.38
CA GLN A 67 -7.07 12.21 -24.14
C GLN A 67 -6.61 10.83 -24.64
N ARG A 68 -5.92 10.77 -25.79
CA ARG A 68 -5.29 9.54 -26.29
C ARG A 68 -4.24 9.02 -25.30
N GLN A 69 -3.35 9.88 -24.80
CA GLN A 69 -2.36 9.51 -23.79
C GLN A 69 -3.03 8.97 -22.51
N LEU A 70 -4.10 9.62 -22.00
CA LEU A 70 -4.82 9.14 -20.82
C LEU A 70 -5.38 7.72 -21.01
N ARG A 71 -5.92 7.43 -22.20
CA ARG A 71 -6.46 6.12 -22.57
C ARG A 71 -5.35 5.06 -22.72
N CYS A 72 -4.32 5.34 -23.53
CA CYS A 72 -3.22 4.41 -23.77
C CYS A 72 -2.43 4.10 -22.49
N ALA A 73 -2.28 5.08 -21.59
CA ALA A 73 -1.64 4.88 -20.30
C ALA A 73 -2.52 4.10 -19.30
N GLY A 74 -3.79 3.83 -19.62
CA GLY A 74 -4.74 3.14 -18.76
C GLY A 74 -5.13 3.94 -17.52
N MET A 75 -4.99 5.27 -17.54
CA MET A 75 -5.20 6.09 -16.34
C MET A 75 -6.66 6.13 -15.90
N LEU A 76 -7.60 6.17 -16.85
CA LEU A 76 -9.03 6.16 -16.54
C LEU A 76 -9.45 4.86 -15.84
N GLU A 77 -8.97 3.71 -16.35
CA GLU A 77 -9.21 2.41 -15.72
C GLU A 77 -8.53 2.30 -14.35
N SER A 78 -7.30 2.81 -14.23
CA SER A 78 -6.59 2.85 -12.95
C SER A 78 -7.36 3.65 -11.90
N ILE A 79 -7.94 4.79 -12.28
CA ILE A 79 -8.79 5.60 -11.38
C ILE A 79 -10.07 4.85 -11.02
N ARG A 80 -10.74 4.21 -11.97
CA ARG A 80 -11.95 3.41 -11.73
C ARG A 80 -11.70 2.28 -10.74
N ILE A 81 -10.62 1.51 -10.95
CA ILE A 81 -10.21 0.41 -10.05
C ILE A 81 -9.91 0.94 -8.65
N ARG A 82 -9.20 2.07 -8.52
CA ARG A 82 -8.91 2.67 -7.21
C ARG A 82 -10.15 3.18 -6.49
N ARG A 83 -11.13 3.74 -7.21
CA ARG A 83 -12.39 4.23 -6.63
C ARG A 83 -13.32 3.11 -6.19
N ALA A 84 -13.44 2.06 -7.00
CA ALA A 84 -14.30 0.92 -6.68
C ALA A 84 -13.68 -0.04 -5.65
N GLY A 85 -12.34 -0.12 -5.62
CA GLY A 85 -11.61 -1.02 -4.74
C GLY A 85 -11.19 -0.40 -3.41
N TYR A 86 -10.54 -1.24 -2.60
CA TYR A 86 -9.83 -0.84 -1.39
C TYR A 86 -8.34 -0.85 -1.66
N SER A 87 -7.76 0.34 -1.88
CA SER A 87 -6.33 0.47 -2.20
C SER A 87 -5.45 0.27 -0.96
N VAL A 88 -5.99 0.46 0.24
CA VAL A 88 -5.26 0.27 1.50
C VAL A 88 -5.67 -1.05 2.14
N ARG A 89 -4.67 -1.88 2.46
CA ARG A 89 -4.87 -3.22 3.03
C ARG A 89 -3.86 -3.42 4.15
N ARG A 90 -4.32 -3.62 5.39
CA ARG A 90 -3.44 -3.79 6.55
C ARG A 90 -3.79 -5.05 7.34
N PRO A 91 -2.81 -5.88 7.74
CA PRO A 91 -3.01 -6.94 8.72
C PRO A 91 -3.63 -6.40 10.02
N PHE A 92 -4.46 -7.19 10.70
CA PHE A 92 -5.18 -6.72 11.88
C PHE A 92 -4.26 -6.19 12.99
N LYS A 93 -3.16 -6.91 13.27
CA LYS A 93 -2.19 -6.48 14.28
C LYS A 93 -1.56 -5.12 13.95
N GLU A 94 -1.19 -4.91 12.68
CA GLU A 94 -0.59 -3.65 12.22
C GLU A 94 -1.61 -2.51 12.28
N PHE A 95 -2.84 -2.74 11.82
CA PHE A 95 -3.93 -1.78 11.91
C PHE A 95 -4.19 -1.38 13.37
N PHE A 96 -4.36 -2.36 14.25
CA PHE A 96 -4.61 -2.10 15.67
C PHE A 96 -3.48 -1.29 16.29
N ASN A 97 -2.22 -1.69 16.09
CA ASN A 97 -1.07 -0.98 16.66
C ASN A 97 -0.99 0.48 16.20
N ARG A 98 -1.36 0.76 14.94
CA ARG A 98 -1.38 2.11 14.38
C ARG A 98 -2.53 2.96 14.95
N PHE A 99 -3.75 2.41 14.99
CA PHE A 99 -4.97 3.19 15.27
C PHE A 99 -5.49 3.09 16.71
N ARG A 100 -4.92 2.23 17.57
CA ARG A 100 -5.36 2.07 18.98
C ARG A 100 -5.35 3.38 19.79
N ILE A 101 -4.49 4.32 19.43
CA ILE A 101 -4.39 5.63 20.10
C ILE A 101 -5.68 6.45 19.94
N LEU A 102 -6.44 6.23 18.87
CA LEU A 102 -7.71 6.92 18.63
C LEU A 102 -8.79 6.46 19.60
N CYS A 103 -8.74 5.21 20.08
CA CYS A 103 -9.75 4.62 20.93
C CYS A 103 -9.11 3.90 22.14
N PRO A 104 -8.63 4.64 23.16
CA PRO A 104 -7.96 4.06 24.33
C PRO A 104 -8.81 3.01 25.07
N GLN A 105 -10.13 3.17 25.07
CA GLN A 105 -11.09 2.24 25.67
C GLN A 105 -11.10 0.85 24.99
N VAL A 106 -10.68 0.76 23.73
CA VAL A 106 -10.53 -0.52 23.03
C VAL A 106 -9.22 -1.21 23.43
N SER A 107 -8.20 -0.43 23.80
CA SER A 107 -6.87 -0.94 24.16
C SER A 107 -6.72 -1.38 25.62
N ALA A 108 -7.66 -1.02 26.51
CA ALA A 108 -7.52 -1.19 27.95
C ALA A 108 -7.76 -2.64 28.47
N GLY A 109 -8.34 -3.52 27.67
CA GLY A 109 -8.76 -4.87 28.10
C GLY A 109 -7.76 -5.99 27.81
N GLY A 110 -6.45 -5.74 28.00
CA GLY A 110 -5.35 -6.62 27.57
C GLY A 110 -5.52 -8.10 27.96
N LYS A 111 -5.98 -8.92 27.01
CA LYS A 111 -5.96 -10.39 27.11
C LYS A 111 -4.61 -10.92 26.60
N ALA A 112 -4.18 -12.07 27.11
CA ALA A 112 -2.94 -12.74 26.67
C ALA A 112 -2.94 -13.08 25.17
N ASP A 113 -4.12 -13.39 24.60
CA ASP A 113 -4.33 -13.52 23.16
C ASP A 113 -5.53 -12.64 22.72
N PRO A 114 -5.27 -11.40 22.27
CA PRO A 114 -6.33 -10.48 21.87
C PRO A 114 -6.82 -10.81 20.45
N ASP A 115 -8.14 -10.94 20.27
CA ASP A 115 -8.74 -11.01 18.94
C ASP A 115 -8.61 -9.65 18.23
N TYR A 116 -7.54 -9.51 17.45
CA TYR A 116 -7.25 -8.29 16.70
C TYR A 116 -8.35 -7.96 15.68
N LYS A 117 -9.10 -8.95 15.16
CA LYS A 117 -10.15 -8.69 14.18
C LYS A 117 -11.28 -7.90 14.82
N ASP A 118 -11.73 -8.33 16.00
CA ASP A 118 -12.78 -7.64 16.74
C ASP A 118 -12.31 -6.30 17.31
N LEU A 119 -11.06 -6.19 17.75
CA LEU A 119 -10.47 -4.91 18.16
C LEU A 119 -10.44 -3.90 17.00
N CYS A 120 -10.01 -4.34 15.80
CA CYS A 120 -10.03 -3.49 14.61
C CYS A 120 -11.46 -3.04 14.26
N ARG A 121 -12.43 -3.96 14.31
CA ARG A 121 -13.85 -3.66 14.05
C ARG A 121 -14.38 -2.61 15.03
N ARG A 122 -14.09 -2.75 16.32
CA ARG A 122 -14.50 -1.78 17.35
C ARG A 122 -13.92 -0.39 17.10
N ILE A 123 -12.65 -0.29 16.73
CA ILE A 123 -12.02 1.00 16.36
C ILE A 123 -12.74 1.63 15.17
N LEU A 124 -13.06 0.84 14.13
CA LEU A 124 -13.73 1.35 12.93
C LEU A 124 -15.14 1.88 13.24
N VAL A 125 -15.94 1.12 14.00
CA VAL A 125 -17.30 1.53 14.40
C VAL A 125 -17.29 2.78 15.26
N GLU A 126 -16.38 2.86 16.23
CA GLU A 126 -16.22 4.03 17.08
C GLU A 126 -15.83 5.28 16.27
N MET A 127 -14.90 5.14 15.32
CA MET A 127 -14.48 6.24 14.46
C MET A 127 -15.57 6.67 13.48
N GLU A 128 -16.33 5.72 12.93
CA GLU A 128 -17.50 5.99 12.09
C GLU A 128 -18.55 6.80 12.85
N ALA A 129 -18.87 6.41 14.10
CA ALA A 129 -19.81 7.14 14.95
C ALA A 129 -19.31 8.56 15.29
N ARG A 130 -18.00 8.73 15.52
CA ARG A 130 -17.40 10.05 15.77
C ARG A 130 -17.47 10.96 14.54
N TYR A 131 -17.14 10.44 13.36
CA TYR A 131 -17.22 11.23 12.13
C TYR A 131 -18.66 11.62 11.79
N GLU A 132 -19.63 10.75 12.07
CA GLU A 132 -21.04 11.09 11.92
C GLU A 132 -21.45 12.23 12.88
N ALA A 133 -21.03 12.17 14.14
CA ALA A 133 -21.28 13.23 15.12
C ALA A 133 -20.63 14.57 14.74
N GLU A 134 -19.49 14.54 14.07
CA GLU A 134 -18.78 15.72 13.54
C GLU A 134 -19.36 16.24 12.21
N LYS A 135 -20.49 15.69 11.73
CA LYS A 135 -21.12 16.02 10.43
C LYS A 135 -20.18 15.80 9.24
N LEU A 136 -19.28 14.82 9.36
CA LEU A 136 -18.34 14.43 8.31
C LEU A 136 -18.56 12.95 7.92
N PRO A 137 -19.72 12.60 7.33
CA PRO A 137 -20.08 11.22 7.07
C PRO A 137 -19.05 10.53 6.18
N LEU A 138 -18.88 9.23 6.42
CA LEU A 138 -18.05 8.38 5.58
C LEU A 138 -18.82 7.96 4.32
N GLU A 139 -18.10 7.77 3.22
CA GLU A 139 -18.71 7.15 2.04
C GLU A 139 -19.26 5.75 2.39
N PRO A 140 -20.38 5.33 1.77
CA PRO A 140 -20.86 3.97 1.92
C PRO A 140 -19.78 2.98 1.48
N LYS A 141 -19.61 1.91 2.28
CA LYS A 141 -18.56 0.90 2.08
C LYS A 141 -17.14 1.51 2.03
N SER A 142 -16.87 2.45 2.93
CA SER A 142 -15.53 3.05 3.08
C SER A 142 -14.47 2.06 3.61
N TYR A 143 -14.90 1.00 4.28
CA TYR A 143 -14.05 -0.10 4.75
C TYR A 143 -14.73 -1.47 4.64
N GLN A 144 -13.91 -2.53 4.68
CA GLN A 144 -14.33 -3.90 4.88
C GLN A 144 -13.35 -4.66 5.77
N VAL A 145 -13.88 -5.54 6.63
CA VAL A 145 -13.07 -6.43 7.47
C VAL A 145 -13.04 -7.81 6.81
N GLY A 146 -11.86 -8.20 6.32
CA GLY A 146 -11.66 -9.48 5.64
C GLY A 146 -11.40 -10.64 6.61
N ARG A 147 -10.74 -11.69 6.09
CA ARG A 147 -10.30 -12.86 6.87
C ARG A 147 -9.08 -12.57 7.75
N SER A 148 -8.07 -11.89 7.20
CA SER A 148 -6.79 -11.63 7.88
C SER A 148 -6.38 -10.15 7.90
N LYS A 149 -7.09 -9.29 7.17
CA LYS A 149 -6.74 -7.89 6.92
C LYS A 149 -7.97 -6.99 6.95
N VAL A 150 -7.74 -5.73 7.30
CA VAL A 150 -8.68 -4.61 7.10
C VAL A 150 -8.42 -4.00 5.73
N PHE A 151 -9.49 -3.72 5.00
CA PHE A 151 -9.50 -3.07 3.70
C PHE A 151 -10.13 -1.69 3.86
N LEU A 152 -9.45 -0.64 3.39
CA LEU A 152 -9.88 0.75 3.51
C LEU A 152 -9.78 1.46 2.16
N LYS A 153 -10.70 2.39 1.92
CA LYS A 153 -10.52 3.40 0.87
C LYS A 153 -9.48 4.45 1.30
N GLU A 154 -8.87 5.13 0.34
CA GLU A 154 -7.84 6.16 0.59
C GLU A 154 -8.37 7.30 1.47
N ASP A 155 -9.61 7.74 1.21
CA ASP A 155 -10.23 8.85 1.95
C ASP A 155 -10.34 8.53 3.45
N LEU A 156 -10.88 7.34 3.80
CA LEU A 156 -10.97 6.91 5.19
C LEU A 156 -9.59 6.74 5.83
N GLN A 157 -8.63 6.12 5.13
CA GLN A 157 -7.25 6.00 5.64
C GLN A 157 -6.65 7.39 5.93
N ALA A 158 -6.84 8.37 5.05
CA ALA A 158 -6.35 9.72 5.23
C ALA A 158 -6.99 10.41 6.45
N ARG A 159 -8.31 10.26 6.63
CA ARG A 159 -9.02 10.78 7.81
C ARG A 159 -8.49 10.16 9.11
N LEU A 160 -8.33 8.83 9.16
CA LEU A 160 -7.79 8.15 10.33
C LEU A 160 -6.37 8.60 10.67
N GLU A 161 -5.48 8.75 9.67
CA GLU A 161 -4.11 9.23 9.88
C GLU A 161 -4.09 10.70 10.35
N LYS A 162 -4.99 11.55 9.83
CA LYS A 162 -5.15 12.93 10.31
C LYS A 162 -5.56 12.94 11.79
N SER A 163 -6.52 12.12 12.18
CA SER A 163 -6.97 11.98 13.57
C SER A 163 -5.84 11.48 14.48
N ILE A 164 -4.97 10.57 13.99
CA ILE A 164 -3.77 10.15 14.74
C ILE A 164 -2.85 11.35 14.93
N GLY A 165 -2.57 12.13 13.88
CA GLY A 165 -1.70 13.30 13.96
C GLY A 165 -2.15 14.27 15.06
N VAL A 166 -3.46 14.55 15.13
CA VAL A 166 -4.04 15.39 16.17
C VAL A 166 -3.88 14.77 17.57
N ALA A 167 -4.19 13.48 17.73
CA ALA A 167 -4.06 12.80 19.00
C ALA A 167 -2.60 12.76 19.50
N VAL A 168 -1.66 12.40 18.61
CA VAL A 168 -0.22 12.35 18.89
C VAL A 168 0.31 13.71 19.31
N GLN A 169 -0.14 14.79 18.66
CA GLN A 169 0.29 16.15 18.99
C GLN A 169 0.03 16.50 20.46
N VAL A 170 -1.10 16.07 21.03
CA VAL A 170 -1.41 16.28 22.45
C VAL A 170 -0.38 15.61 23.37
N TYR A 171 0.00 14.36 23.06
CA TYR A 171 1.00 13.64 23.84
C TYR A 171 2.40 14.24 23.65
N VAL A 172 2.76 14.63 22.43
CA VAL A 172 4.04 15.28 22.13
C VAL A 172 4.18 16.57 22.95
N VAL A 173 3.18 17.43 22.98
CA VAL A 173 3.21 18.67 23.77
C VAL A 173 3.36 18.38 25.27
N ARG A 174 2.70 17.33 25.79
CA ARG A 174 2.85 16.93 27.20
C ARG A 174 4.29 16.48 27.52
N VAL A 175 4.86 15.63 26.67
CA VAL A 175 6.25 15.16 26.82
C VAL A 175 7.23 16.33 26.72
N GLN A 176 7.09 17.18 25.69
CA GLN A 176 7.91 18.36 25.49
C GLN A 176 7.82 19.32 26.67
N ARG A 177 6.62 19.57 27.20
CA ARG A 177 6.41 20.41 28.39
C ARG A 177 7.17 19.87 29.60
N ARG A 178 7.06 18.55 29.86
CA ARG A 178 7.75 17.92 31.01
C ARG A 178 9.26 17.95 30.83
N TRP A 179 9.74 17.67 29.64
CA TRP A 179 11.17 17.70 29.30
C TRP A 179 11.78 19.09 29.45
N ARG A 180 11.14 20.12 28.87
CA ARG A 180 11.58 21.52 29.00
C ARG A 180 11.56 21.98 30.47
N GLY A 181 10.55 21.58 31.23
CA GLY A 181 10.50 21.84 32.68
C GLY A 181 11.67 21.21 33.44
N PHE A 182 12.01 19.95 33.12
CA PHE A 182 13.16 19.27 33.73
C PHE A 182 14.49 19.95 33.38
N ILE A 183 14.67 20.41 32.13
CA ILE A 183 15.87 21.14 31.71
C ILE A 183 16.01 22.46 32.48
N MET A 184 14.93 23.22 32.67
CA MET A 184 14.98 24.50 33.40
C MET A 184 15.18 24.35 34.92
N GLN A 185 14.93 23.15 35.46
CA GLN A 185 15.15 22.84 36.88
C GLN A 185 16.56 22.28 37.16
N ARG A 186 17.36 22.05 36.11
CA ARG A 186 18.78 21.70 36.19
C ARG A 186 19.64 22.92 35.92
#